data_AF-A0A9D1Z5E3-F1
#
_entry.id   AF-A0A9D1Z5E3-F1
#
_cell.length_a   1.000
_cell.length_b   1.000
_cell.length_c   1.000
_cell.angle_alpha   90.00
_cell.angle_beta   90.00
_cell.angle_gamma   90.00
#
_symmetry.space_group_name_H-M   'P 1'
#
loop_
_entity.id
_entity.type
_entity.pdbx_description
1 polymer ?
#
loop_
_entity_poly.entity_id
_entity_poly.type
_entity_poly.pdbx_seq_one_letter_code
_entity_poly.pdbx_strand_id
1 'polypeptide(L)'
;MGGIDISSYPQIKNDYGSFPSITKDLTTVPKDSVDVDSFVRVKPSYTYTEVDATVRGYLEGDFSMHLSPMDACVKAYYDGTMSASELQAEYETMLKKELFGSRENPAGPLTQWQKETEMDFYNAFRQKLLTAAVERNNAEGEGYITGEMNAQRSWSYYNSDYYYASQAAISAITTATQKVSEEHGSSFQVPDYLAQGETDLYNFNTALKGDPFIVSDYHYIMDPDVVPPKHFKWFFETGGDPSPSGSIKLTSFMTVDQNGNKTVIDYTTDTFDPKDPSKGRTWVSYTDEDGVEHRLGTDLVFNDSKDDLQKLSDLLFFSERDTDKAGLLHGFLSNLQLYSKGYFHRFPLPPRSMNFMV
;
A
#
# COMPACT_ATOMS: atom_id res chain seq x y z
N MET A 1 46.76 22.01 -5.67
CA MET A 1 47.32 20.88 -4.89
C MET A 1 46.44 20.71 -3.67
N GLY A 2 45.87 19.57 -3.33
CA GLY A 2 45.85 18.25 -3.94
C GLY A 2 44.49 17.62 -3.67
N GLY A 3 44.00 16.83 -4.62
CA GLY A 3 42.76 16.07 -4.48
C GLY A 3 42.90 15.02 -3.38
N ILE A 4 41.79 14.71 -2.73
CA ILE A 4 41.72 13.62 -1.76
C ILE A 4 41.91 12.31 -2.54
N ASP A 5 42.97 11.60 -2.18
CA ASP A 5 43.34 10.30 -2.72
C ASP A 5 42.38 9.23 -2.20
N ILE A 6 41.68 8.55 -3.12
CA ILE A 6 40.75 7.44 -2.84
C ILE A 6 41.42 6.07 -3.00
N SER A 7 42.74 6.01 -3.09
CA SER A 7 43.52 4.77 -3.29
C SER A 7 43.41 3.74 -2.15
N SER A 8 42.74 4.06 -1.04
CA SER A 8 42.65 3.18 0.15
C SER A 8 41.31 2.45 0.32
N TYR A 9 40.34 2.65 -0.57
CA TYR A 9 39.12 1.83 -0.54
C TYR A 9 39.35 0.51 -1.28
N PRO A 10 39.05 -0.65 -0.68
CA PRO A 10 39.12 -1.92 -1.39
C PRO A 10 38.16 -1.89 -2.58
N GLN A 11 38.71 -1.93 -3.80
CA GLN A 11 37.91 -2.11 -4.99
C GLN A 11 37.28 -3.50 -4.94
N ILE A 12 35.98 -3.55 -4.70
CA ILE A 12 35.18 -4.74 -4.97
C ILE A 12 35.25 -4.97 -6.48
N LYS A 13 35.96 -6.03 -6.89
CA LYS A 13 35.89 -6.54 -8.26
C LYS A 13 34.46 -7.02 -8.49
N ASN A 14 33.65 -6.19 -9.11
CA ASN A 14 32.36 -6.59 -9.67
C ASN A 14 32.62 -7.35 -10.97
N ASP A 15 32.83 -8.66 -10.86
CA ASP A 15 32.78 -9.60 -11.99
C ASP A 15 31.30 -9.91 -12.29
N TYR A 16 30.55 -8.90 -12.74
CA TYR A 16 29.30 -9.16 -13.45
C TYR A 16 29.68 -9.35 -14.92
N GLY A 17 29.59 -10.60 -15.39
CA GLY A 17 29.84 -10.96 -16.78
C GLY A 17 29.11 -10.02 -17.74
N SER A 18 29.79 -9.63 -18.83
CA SER A 18 29.20 -8.79 -19.86
C SER A 18 27.93 -9.42 -20.43
N PHE A 19 26.80 -8.72 -20.35
CA PHE A 19 25.60 -9.13 -21.07
C PHE A 19 25.85 -9.10 -22.59
N PRO A 20 25.46 -10.14 -23.34
CA PRO A 20 25.55 -10.12 -24.79
C PRO A 20 24.67 -9.02 -25.37
N SER A 21 25.27 -8.11 -26.16
CA SER A 21 24.53 -7.08 -26.89
C SER A 21 23.77 -7.74 -28.04
N ILE A 22 22.48 -8.04 -27.84
CA ILE A 22 21.57 -8.61 -28.87
C ILE A 22 21.15 -7.60 -29.94
N THR A 23 21.69 -6.37 -29.91
CA THR A 23 21.40 -5.30 -30.86
C THR A 23 21.75 -5.64 -32.31
N LYS A 24 22.57 -6.67 -32.54
CA LYS A 24 22.88 -7.17 -33.89
C LYS A 24 21.82 -8.12 -34.46
N ASP A 25 20.95 -8.68 -33.61
CA ASP A 25 19.91 -9.64 -33.99
C ASP A 25 18.51 -8.99 -34.15
N LEU A 26 18.40 -7.69 -33.89
CA LEU A 26 17.17 -6.93 -34.12
C LEU A 26 17.15 -6.43 -35.57
N THR A 27 16.47 -7.15 -36.45
CA THR A 27 16.07 -6.65 -37.76
C THR A 27 14.90 -5.68 -37.62
N THR A 28 15.12 -4.40 -37.92
CA THR A 28 14.04 -3.41 -38.05
C THR A 28 13.16 -3.75 -39.24
N VAL A 29 11.88 -4.03 -38.97
CA VAL A 29 10.85 -4.31 -39.97
C VAL A 29 10.22 -2.97 -40.41
N PRO A 30 10.12 -2.67 -41.72
CA PRO A 30 9.47 -1.45 -42.21
C PRO A 30 8.02 -1.35 -41.76
N LYS A 31 7.60 -0.17 -41.31
CA LYS A 31 6.26 0.12 -40.77
C LYS A 31 5.12 -0.29 -41.72
N ASP A 32 5.41 -0.30 -43.02
CA ASP A 32 4.42 -0.57 -44.08
C ASP A 32 4.41 -2.03 -44.55
N SER A 33 5.21 -2.90 -43.92
CA SER A 33 5.32 -4.33 -44.27
C SER A 33 4.58 -5.28 -43.32
N VAL A 34 3.89 -4.73 -42.31
CA VAL A 34 3.11 -5.50 -41.35
C VAL A 34 1.63 -5.38 -41.69
N ASP A 35 1.07 -6.44 -42.30
CA ASP A 35 -0.37 -6.59 -42.46
C ASP A 35 -1.01 -6.93 -41.11
N VAL A 36 -1.51 -5.91 -40.42
CA VAL A 36 -2.09 -6.00 -39.07
C VAL A 36 -3.44 -6.75 -39.03
N ASP A 37 -4.06 -7.03 -40.18
CA ASP A 37 -5.29 -7.83 -40.26
C ASP A 37 -5.02 -9.33 -40.44
N SER A 38 -3.74 -9.73 -40.57
CA SER A 38 -3.32 -11.11 -40.83
C SER A 38 -2.83 -11.89 -39.60
N PHE A 39 -3.24 -11.51 -38.37
CA PHE A 39 -3.01 -12.33 -37.18
C PHE A 39 -3.80 -13.66 -37.27
N VAL A 40 -3.28 -14.60 -38.05
CA VAL A 40 -3.70 -15.99 -38.02
C VAL A 40 -3.25 -16.54 -36.68
N ARG A 41 -4.20 -17.03 -35.87
CA ARG A 41 -3.91 -17.82 -34.67
C ARG A 41 -2.90 -18.91 -35.04
N VAL A 42 -1.67 -18.76 -34.57
CA VAL A 42 -0.66 -19.81 -34.64
C VAL A 42 -1.17 -20.96 -33.78
N LYS A 43 -1.62 -22.05 -34.41
CA LYS A 43 -1.82 -23.30 -33.68
C LYS A 43 -0.44 -23.79 -33.23
N PRO A 44 -0.20 -24.01 -31.92
CA PRO A 44 1.09 -24.47 -31.44
C PRO A 44 1.43 -25.81 -32.11
N SER A 45 2.57 -25.88 -32.81
CA SER A 45 3.07 -27.10 -33.45
C SER A 45 3.86 -27.97 -32.47
N TYR A 46 3.36 -28.14 -31.25
CA TYR A 46 3.93 -29.07 -30.28
C TYR A 46 3.02 -30.28 -30.18
N THR A 47 3.45 -31.40 -30.75
CA THR A 47 2.88 -32.71 -30.46
C THR A 47 3.28 -33.10 -29.03
N TYR A 48 2.45 -32.71 -28.06
CA TYR A 48 2.56 -33.09 -26.66
C TYR A 48 1.80 -34.41 -26.42
N THR A 49 2.53 -35.52 -26.37
CA THR A 49 2.13 -36.68 -25.59
C THR A 49 2.93 -36.62 -24.28
N GLU A 50 2.22 -36.55 -23.15
CA GLU A 50 2.74 -36.55 -21.76
C GLU A 50 3.17 -35.19 -21.17
N VAL A 51 2.29 -34.18 -21.17
CA VAL A 51 2.37 -33.12 -20.16
C VAL A 51 1.09 -33.01 -19.36
N ASP A 52 1.30 -32.99 -18.04
CA ASP A 52 0.35 -32.97 -16.95
C ASP A 52 -0.67 -31.83 -17.08
N ALA A 53 -1.91 -32.10 -16.66
CA ALA A 53 -3.04 -31.18 -16.78
C ALA A 53 -2.79 -29.84 -16.07
N THR A 54 -1.94 -29.86 -15.05
CA THR A 54 -1.50 -28.69 -14.28
C THR A 54 -0.74 -27.66 -15.13
N VAL A 55 0.08 -28.13 -16.09
CA VAL A 55 0.87 -27.24 -16.96
C VAL A 55 0.01 -26.68 -18.09
N ARG A 56 -1.01 -27.41 -18.55
CA ARG A 56 -2.03 -26.88 -19.49
C ARG A 56 -2.80 -25.72 -18.88
N GLY A 57 -3.21 -25.84 -17.61
CA GLY A 57 -3.92 -24.79 -16.90
C GLY A 57 -3.12 -23.48 -16.79
N TYR A 58 -1.79 -23.57 -16.68
CA TYR A 58 -0.90 -22.41 -16.61
C TYR A 58 -0.79 -21.62 -17.93
N LEU A 59 -0.91 -22.31 -19.07
CA LEU A 59 -0.65 -21.72 -20.39
C LEU A 59 -1.91 -21.21 -21.08
N GLU A 60 -3.07 -21.78 -20.76
CA GLU A 60 -4.32 -21.50 -21.47
C GLU A 60 -5.19 -20.44 -20.78
N GLY A 61 -4.77 -19.88 -19.63
CA GLY A 61 -5.44 -18.75 -18.98
C GLY A 61 -6.87 -19.05 -18.50
N ASP A 62 -7.24 -20.33 -18.42
CA ASP A 62 -8.59 -20.80 -18.11
C ASP A 62 -8.68 -21.32 -16.66
N PHE A 63 -8.17 -20.51 -15.72
CA PHE A 63 -8.55 -20.69 -14.32
C PHE A 63 -9.83 -19.91 -14.08
N SER A 64 -10.95 -20.62 -13.92
CA SER A 64 -11.78 -20.32 -12.76
C SER A 64 -10.84 -20.43 -11.54
N MET A 65 -10.38 -19.30 -10.99
CA MET A 65 -9.48 -19.25 -9.83
C MET A 65 -10.00 -20.20 -8.75
N HIS A 66 -9.39 -21.38 -8.61
CA HIS A 66 -9.55 -22.18 -7.41
C HIS A 66 -8.75 -21.48 -6.32
N LEU A 67 -9.40 -20.51 -5.64
CA LEU A 67 -8.89 -19.90 -4.41
C LEU A 67 -8.47 -21.03 -3.46
N SER A 68 -7.30 -20.90 -2.81
CA SER A 68 -6.94 -21.85 -1.75
C SER A 68 -8.02 -21.79 -0.66
N PRO A 69 -8.23 -22.86 0.13
CA PRO A 69 -9.21 -22.83 1.22
C PRO A 69 -9.02 -21.65 2.18
N MET A 70 -7.76 -21.24 2.43
CA MET A 70 -7.45 -20.03 3.19
C MET A 70 -7.98 -18.78 2.50
N ASP A 71 -7.69 -18.60 1.20
CA ASP A 71 -8.11 -17.40 0.46
C ASP A 71 -9.62 -17.30 0.36
N ALA A 72 -10.31 -18.42 0.16
CA ALA A 72 -11.77 -18.48 0.14
C ALA A 72 -12.38 -18.10 1.51
N CYS A 73 -11.79 -18.60 2.60
CA CYS A 73 -12.22 -18.31 3.97
C CYS A 73 -11.99 -16.83 4.34
N VAL A 74 -10.79 -16.31 4.07
CA VAL A 74 -10.45 -14.89 4.26
C VAL A 74 -11.36 -14.00 3.43
N LYS A 75 -11.63 -14.36 2.17
CA LYS A 75 -12.56 -13.61 1.31
C LYS A 75 -13.96 -13.58 1.89
N ALA A 76 -14.50 -14.73 2.31
CA ALA A 76 -15.84 -14.81 2.89
C ALA A 76 -15.98 -13.94 4.15
N TYR A 77 -14.95 -13.91 5.01
CA TYR A 77 -14.93 -13.08 6.20
C TYR A 77 -15.06 -11.59 5.87
N TYR A 78 -14.21 -11.08 5.00
CA TYR A 78 -14.23 -9.65 4.65
C TYR A 78 -15.37 -9.26 3.70
N ASP A 79 -16.00 -10.21 3.01
CA ASP A 79 -17.24 -9.97 2.26
C ASP A 79 -18.48 -9.95 3.17
N GLY A 80 -18.31 -10.21 4.47
CA GLY A 80 -19.40 -10.23 5.46
C GLY A 80 -20.30 -11.47 5.37
N THR A 81 -19.91 -12.49 4.59
CA THR A 81 -20.64 -13.77 4.49
C THR A 81 -20.19 -14.78 5.53
N MET A 82 -19.16 -14.45 6.31
CA MET A 82 -18.62 -15.24 7.42
C MET A 82 -18.31 -14.33 8.61
N SER A 83 -18.81 -14.69 9.79
CA SER A 83 -18.52 -14.05 11.07
C SER A 83 -17.14 -14.42 11.61
N ALA A 84 -16.65 -13.68 12.61
CA ALA A 84 -15.38 -14.01 13.28
C ALA A 84 -15.42 -15.39 13.98
N SER A 85 -16.57 -15.81 14.51
CA SER A 85 -16.75 -17.14 15.10
C SER A 85 -16.74 -18.26 14.07
N GLU A 86 -17.31 -18.02 12.88
CA GLU A 86 -17.25 -18.99 11.78
C GLU A 86 -15.83 -19.07 11.22
N LEU A 87 -15.14 -17.94 11.07
CA LEU A 87 -13.71 -17.89 10.72
C LEU A 87 -12.86 -18.69 11.70
N GLN A 88 -13.11 -18.54 13.01
CA GLN A 88 -12.42 -19.30 14.05
C GLN A 88 -12.59 -20.82 13.85
N ALA A 89 -13.82 -21.28 13.62
CA ALA A 89 -14.14 -22.70 13.46
C ALA A 89 -13.53 -23.30 12.17
N GLU A 90 -13.59 -22.55 11.06
CA GLU A 90 -12.99 -22.95 9.79
C GLU A 90 -11.46 -22.99 9.88
N TYR A 91 -10.85 -21.97 10.49
CA TYR A 91 -9.41 -21.95 10.76
C TYR A 91 -8.99 -23.14 11.63
N GLU A 92 -9.71 -23.42 12.73
CA GLU A 92 -9.42 -24.56 13.61
C GLU A 92 -9.45 -25.89 12.83
N THR A 93 -10.45 -26.05 11.96
CA THR A 93 -10.60 -27.24 11.11
C THR A 93 -9.44 -27.38 10.13
N MET A 94 -9.05 -26.28 9.46
CA MET A 94 -7.92 -26.28 8.54
C MET A 94 -6.60 -26.54 9.25
N LEU A 95 -6.36 -25.94 10.42
CA LEU A 95 -5.16 -26.14 11.22
C LEU A 95 -5.05 -27.60 11.70
N LYS A 96 -6.12 -28.19 12.23
CA LYS A 96 -6.13 -29.61 12.62
C LYS A 96 -5.82 -30.53 11.43
N LYS A 97 -6.38 -30.22 10.26
CA LYS A 97 -6.09 -30.96 9.03
C LYS A 97 -4.62 -30.81 8.61
N GLU A 98 -4.03 -29.63 8.73
CA GLU A 98 -2.62 -29.40 8.42
C GLU A 98 -1.69 -30.19 9.36
N LEU A 99 -1.96 -30.15 10.66
CA LEU A 99 -1.12 -30.80 11.68
C LEU A 99 -1.21 -32.33 11.68
N PHE A 100 -2.38 -32.87 11.32
CA PHE A 100 -2.70 -34.29 11.55
C PHE A 100 -3.17 -35.04 10.32
N GLY A 101 -3.41 -34.36 9.20
CA GLY A 101 -3.99 -34.94 7.99
C GLY A 101 -5.35 -35.59 8.28
N SER A 102 -5.54 -36.82 7.81
CA SER A 102 -6.78 -37.60 8.01
C SER A 102 -6.78 -38.44 9.30
N ARG A 103 -5.87 -38.19 10.25
CA ARG A 103 -5.81 -38.99 11.48
C ARG A 103 -6.95 -38.60 12.43
N GLU A 104 -7.80 -39.56 12.76
CA GLU A 104 -8.79 -39.41 13.82
C GLU A 104 -8.12 -39.48 15.20
N ASN A 105 -8.43 -38.52 16.07
CA ASN A 105 -7.98 -38.43 17.47
C ASN A 105 -6.45 -38.57 17.66
N PRO A 106 -5.65 -37.64 17.11
CA PRO A 106 -4.20 -37.64 17.32
C PRO A 106 -3.89 -37.51 18.81
N ALA A 107 -3.18 -38.51 19.37
CA ALA A 107 -2.87 -38.56 20.79
C ALA A 107 -1.51 -37.92 21.09
N GLY A 108 -1.39 -37.35 22.30
CA GLY A 108 -0.15 -36.86 22.87
C GLY A 108 0.22 -35.42 22.50
N PRO A 109 1.34 -34.92 23.04
CA PRO A 109 1.78 -33.55 22.80
C PRO A 109 2.14 -33.28 21.34
N LEU A 110 1.97 -32.04 20.88
CA LEU A 110 2.50 -31.62 19.57
C LEU A 110 4.01 -31.89 19.49
N THR A 111 4.44 -32.57 18.43
CA THR A 111 5.86 -32.74 18.11
C THR A 111 6.50 -31.41 17.71
N GLN A 112 7.84 -31.32 17.74
CA GLN A 112 8.54 -30.09 17.36
C GLN A 112 8.19 -29.64 15.93
N TRP A 113 8.16 -30.57 14.97
CA TRP A 113 7.77 -30.28 13.59
C TRP A 113 6.33 -29.77 13.49
N GLN A 114 5.39 -30.32 14.28
CA GLN A 114 4.01 -29.83 14.31
C GLN A 114 3.90 -28.41 14.91
N LYS A 115 4.73 -28.06 15.89
CA LYS A 115 4.76 -26.69 16.43
C LYS A 115 5.29 -25.69 15.39
N GLU A 116 6.29 -26.10 14.61
CA GLU A 116 6.79 -25.29 13.49
C GLU A 116 5.72 -25.13 12.41
N THR A 117 5.03 -26.21 12.04
CA THR A 117 3.90 -26.17 11.09
C THR A 117 2.73 -25.31 11.60
N GLU A 118 2.39 -25.40 12.89
CA GLU A 118 1.37 -24.55 13.53
C GLU A 118 1.73 -23.07 13.41
N MET A 119 2.98 -22.71 13.69
CA MET A 119 3.50 -21.35 13.57
C MET A 119 3.47 -20.85 12.11
N ASP A 120 3.98 -21.65 11.18
CA ASP A 120 4.00 -21.30 9.76
C ASP A 120 2.58 -21.11 9.20
N PHE A 121 1.67 -22.01 9.56
CA PHE A 121 0.26 -21.93 9.17
C PHE A 121 -0.40 -20.68 9.75
N TYR A 122 -0.18 -20.39 11.03
CA TYR A 122 -0.68 -19.17 11.68
C TYR A 122 -0.15 -17.91 11.01
N ASN A 123 1.16 -17.83 10.75
CA ASN A 123 1.78 -16.68 10.08
C ASN A 123 1.22 -16.48 8.67
N ALA A 124 1.12 -17.55 7.87
CA ALA A 124 0.57 -17.49 6.52
C ALA A 124 -0.89 -17.01 6.51
N PHE A 125 -1.71 -17.52 7.42
CA PHE A 125 -3.12 -17.12 7.51
C PHE A 125 -3.26 -15.66 7.98
N ARG A 126 -2.45 -15.26 8.97
CA ARG A 126 -2.41 -13.89 9.48
C ARG A 126 -2.00 -12.89 8.40
N GLN A 127 -0.97 -13.22 7.61
CA GLN A 127 -0.54 -12.41 6.46
C GLN A 127 -1.70 -12.23 5.48
N LYS A 128 -2.36 -13.33 5.08
CA LYS A 128 -3.52 -13.29 4.17
C LYS A 128 -4.66 -12.43 4.70
N LEU A 129 -4.96 -12.49 5.99
CA LEU A 129 -5.96 -11.62 6.63
C LEU A 129 -5.60 -10.14 6.49
N LEU A 130 -4.34 -9.78 6.74
CA LEU A 130 -3.86 -8.41 6.66
C LEU A 130 -3.81 -7.91 5.21
N THR A 131 -3.28 -8.72 4.28
CA THR A 131 -3.27 -8.41 2.84
C THR A 131 -4.69 -8.19 2.32
N ALA A 132 -5.63 -9.06 2.65
CA ALA A 132 -7.01 -8.94 2.19
C ALA A 132 -7.75 -7.70 2.74
N ALA A 133 -7.38 -7.24 3.94
CA ALA A 133 -7.85 -5.96 4.48
C ALA A 133 -7.27 -4.78 3.71
N VAL A 134 -5.95 -4.80 3.44
CA VAL A 134 -5.26 -3.75 2.67
C VAL A 134 -5.81 -3.66 1.25
N GLU A 135 -6.01 -4.80 0.57
CA GLU A 135 -6.59 -4.84 -0.78
C GLU A 135 -7.97 -4.20 -0.84
N ARG A 136 -8.86 -4.50 0.13
CA ARG A 136 -10.20 -3.91 0.18
C ARG A 136 -10.18 -2.44 0.54
N ASN A 137 -9.32 -2.04 1.47
CA ASN A 137 -9.07 -0.64 1.77
C ASN A 137 -8.64 0.11 0.51
N ASN A 138 -7.67 -0.41 -0.22
CA ASN A 138 -7.17 0.24 -1.44
C ASN A 138 -8.26 0.26 -2.53
N ALA A 139 -9.00 -0.83 -2.73
CA ALA A 139 -10.11 -0.88 -3.68
C ALA A 139 -11.23 0.14 -3.34
N GLU A 140 -11.55 0.35 -2.07
CA GLU A 140 -12.48 1.42 -1.65
C GLU A 140 -11.87 2.81 -1.94
N GLY A 141 -10.59 2.99 -1.62
CA GLY A 141 -9.84 4.23 -1.82
C GLY A 141 -9.72 4.68 -3.28
N GLU A 142 -9.53 3.73 -4.20
CA GLU A 142 -9.45 3.97 -5.65
C GLU A 142 -10.67 4.73 -6.19
N GLY A 143 -11.85 4.48 -5.60
CA GLY A 143 -13.09 5.17 -5.97
C GLY A 143 -13.10 6.68 -5.70
N TYR A 144 -12.17 7.19 -4.90
CA TYR A 144 -12.07 8.62 -4.57
C TYR A 144 -11.04 9.38 -5.40
N ILE A 145 -10.19 8.69 -6.16
CA ILE A 145 -9.15 9.32 -6.99
C ILE A 145 -9.82 10.19 -8.06
N THR A 146 -9.30 11.41 -8.25
CA THR A 146 -9.83 12.31 -9.28
C THR A 146 -8.91 12.41 -10.48
N GLY A 147 -9.43 12.18 -11.70
CA GLY A 147 -8.60 12.21 -12.92
C GLY A 147 -7.61 11.05 -13.03
N GLU A 148 -6.83 11.03 -14.11
CA GLU A 148 -5.94 9.89 -14.42
C GLU A 148 -4.68 9.86 -13.56
N MET A 149 -4.36 8.70 -12.99
CA MET A 149 -3.12 8.48 -12.25
C MET A 149 -1.89 8.49 -13.18
N ASN A 150 -0.78 9.03 -12.69
CA ASN A 150 0.49 9.04 -13.40
C ASN A 150 1.67 8.92 -12.42
N ALA A 151 2.89 8.85 -12.96
CA ALA A 151 4.12 8.66 -12.16
C ALA A 151 4.41 9.81 -11.16
N GLN A 152 3.78 10.98 -11.28
CA GLN A 152 3.92 12.10 -10.35
C GLN A 152 2.79 12.20 -9.32
N ARG A 153 1.70 11.45 -9.51
CA ARG A 153 0.57 11.42 -8.59
C ARG A 153 0.73 10.33 -7.54
N SER A 154 0.19 10.56 -6.36
CA SER A 154 0.11 9.60 -5.26
C SER A 154 -1.22 9.75 -4.56
N TRP A 155 -1.70 8.67 -3.94
CA TRP A 155 -2.89 8.70 -3.12
C TRP A 155 -2.73 7.72 -1.96
N SER A 156 -3.53 7.93 -0.92
CA SER A 156 -3.67 7.01 0.21
C SER A 156 -5.08 7.07 0.73
N TYR A 157 -5.55 5.94 1.23
CA TYR A 157 -6.85 5.81 1.85
C TYR A 157 -6.71 4.98 3.12
N TYR A 158 -7.51 5.30 4.13
CA TYR A 158 -7.60 4.58 5.36
C TYR A 158 -9.05 4.46 5.78
N ASN A 159 -9.52 3.24 6.01
CA ASN A 159 -10.79 2.97 6.65
C ASN A 159 -10.56 2.11 7.90
N SER A 160 -10.90 2.69 9.06
CA SER A 160 -10.75 2.04 10.37
C SER A 160 -11.55 0.75 10.50
N ASP A 161 -12.61 0.55 9.70
CA ASP A 161 -13.40 -0.69 9.74
C ASP A 161 -12.54 -1.90 9.37
N TYR A 162 -11.57 -1.76 8.46
CA TYR A 162 -10.61 -2.82 8.12
C TYR A 162 -9.57 -3.07 9.23
N TYR A 163 -9.20 -2.03 10.00
CA TYR A 163 -8.41 -2.20 11.21
C TYR A 163 -9.18 -3.07 12.22
N TYR A 164 -10.42 -2.70 12.55
CA TYR A 164 -11.22 -3.45 13.53
C TYR A 164 -11.55 -4.88 13.07
N ALA A 165 -11.89 -5.06 11.78
CA ALA A 165 -12.13 -6.38 11.21
C ALA A 165 -10.88 -7.26 11.26
N SER A 166 -9.71 -6.74 10.88
CA SER A 166 -8.46 -7.51 10.96
C SER A 166 -8.07 -7.87 12.40
N GLN A 167 -8.27 -6.98 13.38
CA GLN A 167 -8.04 -7.29 14.80
C GLN A 167 -8.97 -8.41 15.30
N ALA A 168 -10.25 -8.37 14.93
CA ALA A 168 -11.20 -9.41 15.28
C ALA A 168 -10.83 -10.76 14.64
N ALA A 169 -10.45 -10.76 13.36
CA ALA A 169 -10.01 -11.96 12.65
C ALA A 169 -8.74 -12.56 13.24
N ILE A 170 -7.74 -11.72 13.53
CA ILE A 170 -6.51 -12.10 14.20
C ILE A 170 -6.81 -12.74 15.55
N SER A 171 -7.63 -12.10 16.39
CA SER A 171 -8.04 -12.65 17.68
C SER A 171 -8.73 -14.01 17.54
N ALA A 172 -9.57 -14.18 16.52
CA ALA A 172 -10.25 -15.44 16.23
C ALA A 172 -9.25 -16.56 15.90
N ILE A 173 -8.32 -16.34 14.97
CA ILE A 173 -7.33 -17.37 14.61
C ILE A 173 -6.35 -17.65 15.77
N THR A 174 -5.94 -16.64 16.54
CA THR A 174 -5.09 -16.83 17.72
C THR A 174 -5.78 -17.71 18.76
N THR A 175 -7.07 -17.47 19.02
CA THR A 175 -7.86 -18.28 19.96
C THR A 175 -7.96 -19.72 19.49
N ALA A 176 -8.21 -19.95 18.21
CA ALA A 176 -8.24 -21.30 17.64
C ALA A 176 -6.86 -21.99 17.73
N THR A 177 -5.76 -21.32 17.41
CA THR A 177 -4.41 -21.90 17.53
C THR A 177 -4.09 -22.27 18.97
N GLN A 178 -4.35 -21.37 19.93
CA GLN A 178 -4.16 -21.64 21.36
C GLN A 178 -4.96 -22.87 21.80
N LYS A 179 -6.23 -22.94 21.42
CA LYS A 179 -7.10 -24.08 21.72
C LYS A 179 -6.54 -25.40 21.15
N VAL A 180 -6.12 -25.43 19.89
CA VAL A 180 -5.52 -26.63 19.28
C VAL A 180 -4.24 -27.04 20.02
N SER A 181 -3.37 -26.09 20.31
CA SER A 181 -2.15 -26.33 21.09
C SER A 181 -2.45 -26.92 22.47
N GLU A 182 -3.41 -26.35 23.20
CA GLU A 182 -3.79 -26.79 24.55
C GLU A 182 -4.44 -28.19 24.55
N GLU A 183 -5.32 -28.48 23.58
CA GLU A 183 -5.92 -29.82 23.39
C GLU A 183 -4.84 -30.90 23.24
N HIS A 184 -3.68 -30.53 22.69
CA HIS A 184 -2.53 -31.39 22.48
C HIS A 184 -1.36 -31.04 23.41
N GLY A 185 -1.63 -30.65 24.66
CA GLY A 185 -0.61 -30.54 25.72
C GLY A 185 0.58 -29.63 25.39
N SER A 186 0.37 -28.65 24.51
CA SER A 186 1.33 -27.65 24.08
C SER A 186 0.83 -26.25 24.47
N SER A 187 1.62 -25.23 24.15
CA SER A 187 1.25 -23.82 24.31
C SER A 187 1.67 -23.06 23.07
N PHE A 188 0.80 -22.18 22.59
CA PHE A 188 1.08 -21.28 21.48
C PHE A 188 1.32 -19.85 21.98
N GLN A 189 2.37 -19.20 21.48
CA GLN A 189 2.65 -17.79 21.76
C GLN A 189 2.84 -17.06 20.45
N VAL A 190 2.13 -15.93 20.30
CA VAL A 190 2.28 -15.06 19.13
C VAL A 190 3.67 -14.42 19.18
N PRO A 191 4.46 -14.47 18.09
CA PRO A 191 5.75 -13.80 18.01
C PRO A 191 5.64 -12.28 18.18
N ASP A 192 6.70 -11.68 18.70
CA ASP A 192 6.88 -10.22 18.62
C ASP A 192 7.33 -9.85 17.20
N TYR A 193 6.37 -9.70 16.29
CA TYR A 193 6.64 -9.40 14.88
C TYR A 193 7.36 -8.07 14.69
N LEU A 194 7.12 -7.07 15.55
CA LEU A 194 7.85 -5.79 15.49
C LEU A 194 9.33 -5.99 15.79
N ALA A 195 9.65 -6.74 16.84
CA ALA A 195 11.04 -7.04 17.18
C ALA A 195 11.74 -7.90 16.12
N GLN A 196 10.98 -8.69 15.35
CA GLN A 196 11.48 -9.49 14.22
C GLN A 196 11.59 -8.72 12.91
N GLY A 197 11.03 -7.51 12.83
CA GLY A 197 10.97 -6.72 11.60
C GLY A 197 9.91 -7.20 10.59
N GLU A 198 9.03 -8.10 11.00
CA GLU A 198 7.96 -8.70 10.18
C GLU A 198 6.70 -7.80 10.21
N THR A 199 6.84 -6.59 9.67
CA THR A 199 5.79 -5.56 9.77
C THR A 199 4.49 -5.91 9.05
N ASP A 200 4.55 -6.73 8.01
CA ASP A 200 3.40 -7.24 7.27
C ASP A 200 2.58 -8.29 8.06
N LEU A 201 3.16 -8.84 9.13
CA LEU A 201 2.47 -9.72 10.07
C LEU A 201 1.98 -8.99 11.33
N TYR A 202 2.38 -7.74 11.59
CA TYR A 202 2.06 -7.13 12.88
C TYR A 202 0.60 -6.67 13.02
N ASN A 203 0.17 -5.64 12.29
CA ASN A 203 -1.21 -5.16 12.33
C ASN A 203 -1.60 -4.49 11.01
N PHE A 204 -2.86 -4.06 10.89
CA PHE A 204 -3.33 -3.40 9.68
C PHE A 204 -2.59 -2.10 9.36
N ASN A 205 -2.24 -1.30 10.37
CA ASN A 205 -1.53 -0.03 10.18
C ASN A 205 -0.13 -0.26 9.60
N THR A 206 0.57 -1.32 10.01
CA THR A 206 1.87 -1.69 9.44
C THR A 206 1.75 -2.39 8.09
N ALA A 207 0.72 -3.21 7.88
CA ALA A 207 0.49 -3.88 6.60
C ALA A 207 0.12 -2.88 5.49
N LEU A 208 -0.69 -1.86 5.80
CA LEU A 208 -1.07 -0.80 4.86
C LEU A 208 0.14 0.02 4.37
N LYS A 209 1.21 0.07 5.17
CA LYS A 209 2.47 0.71 4.83
C LYS A 209 3.24 0.00 3.69
N GLY A 210 2.86 -1.23 3.34
CA GLY A 210 3.71 -2.20 2.63
C GLY A 210 3.41 -2.52 1.16
N ASP A 211 2.73 -1.66 0.39
CA ASP A 211 2.51 -1.95 -1.04
C ASP A 211 3.83 -1.99 -1.84
N PRO A 212 4.24 -3.14 -2.41
CA PRO A 212 5.52 -3.33 -3.08
C PRO A 212 5.64 -2.66 -4.46
N PHE A 213 4.53 -2.18 -5.05
CA PHE A 213 4.59 -1.37 -6.28
C PHE A 213 4.79 0.12 -6.00
N ILE A 214 4.80 0.50 -4.72
CA ILE A 214 5.13 1.85 -4.31
C ILE A 214 6.27 1.83 -3.30
N VAL A 215 7.48 1.77 -3.86
CA VAL A 215 8.78 2.00 -3.22
C VAL A 215 8.68 2.81 -1.91
N SER A 216 8.70 2.08 -0.80
CA SER A 216 9.26 2.37 0.53
C SER A 216 8.99 3.68 1.30
N ASP A 217 8.26 4.67 0.78
CA ASP A 217 8.29 6.01 1.37
C ASP A 217 6.92 6.52 1.88
N TYR A 218 5.93 5.65 2.09
CA TYR A 218 4.62 6.04 2.65
C TYR A 218 4.55 5.89 4.16
N HIS A 219 5.07 6.90 4.85
CA HIS A 219 5.03 7.05 6.30
C HIS A 219 3.81 7.86 6.76
N TYR A 220 2.63 7.70 6.15
CA TYR A 220 1.48 8.51 6.54
C TYR A 220 1.02 8.26 7.97
N ILE A 221 1.18 7.03 8.48
CA ILE A 221 0.95 6.67 9.88
C ILE A 221 2.30 6.72 10.61
N MET A 222 2.42 7.57 11.63
CA MET A 222 3.66 7.74 12.39
C MET A 222 3.89 6.61 13.38
N ASP A 223 2.89 6.31 14.20
CA ASP A 223 2.90 5.24 15.18
C ASP A 223 1.79 4.21 14.84
N PRO A 224 2.15 2.99 14.41
CA PRO A 224 1.17 1.98 14.04
C PRO A 224 0.39 1.40 15.24
N ASP A 225 0.79 1.67 16.48
CA ASP A 225 0.11 1.18 17.69
C ASP A 225 -1.05 2.08 18.14
N VAL A 226 -1.14 3.28 17.58
CA VAL A 226 -2.27 4.17 17.87
C VAL A 226 -3.55 3.59 17.26
N VAL A 227 -4.51 3.28 18.12
CA VAL A 227 -5.81 2.73 17.74
C VAL A 227 -6.65 3.83 17.06
N PRO A 228 -7.17 3.61 15.84
CA PRO A 228 -8.04 4.56 15.17
C PRO A 228 -9.42 4.65 15.87
N PRO A 229 -10.09 5.81 15.84
CA PRO A 229 -11.50 5.90 16.17
C PRO A 229 -12.33 4.99 15.28
N LYS A 230 -13.43 4.43 15.82
CA LYS A 230 -14.36 3.61 15.02
C LYS A 230 -15.02 4.44 13.93
N HIS A 231 -15.28 3.82 12.78
CA HIS A 231 -15.92 4.43 11.62
C HIS A 231 -15.21 5.68 11.09
N PHE A 232 -13.92 5.82 11.41
CA PHE A 232 -13.05 6.84 10.86
C PHE A 232 -12.57 6.44 9.46
N LYS A 233 -12.57 7.41 8.55
CA LYS A 233 -12.03 7.32 7.20
C LYS A 233 -11.14 8.52 6.91
N TRP A 234 -10.08 8.29 6.13
CA TRP A 234 -9.18 9.34 5.66
C TRP A 234 -8.77 9.05 4.22
N PHE A 235 -8.66 10.11 3.43
CA PHE A 235 -8.14 10.06 2.08
C PHE A 235 -7.21 11.24 1.83
N PHE A 236 -6.21 10.99 1.01
CA PHE A 236 -5.27 11.98 0.53
C PHE A 236 -4.89 11.67 -0.91
N GLU A 237 -4.78 12.69 -1.75
CA GLU A 237 -4.18 12.56 -3.06
C GLU A 237 -3.37 13.80 -3.45
N THR A 238 -2.38 13.58 -4.32
CA THR A 238 -1.57 14.62 -4.94
C THR A 238 -1.90 14.75 -6.43
N GLY A 239 -1.81 15.97 -6.94
CA GLY A 239 -1.77 16.23 -8.36
C GLY A 239 -0.42 15.85 -8.97
N GLY A 240 -0.30 15.96 -10.29
CA GLY A 240 0.92 15.64 -11.01
C GLY A 240 0.85 16.09 -12.46
N ASP A 241 1.97 16.53 -13.02
CA ASP A 241 2.01 17.03 -14.39
C ASP A 241 1.77 15.88 -15.38
N PRO A 242 0.73 15.95 -16.23
CA PRO A 242 0.49 14.93 -17.26
C PRO A 242 1.55 14.97 -18.38
N SER A 243 2.34 16.04 -18.48
CA SER A 243 3.34 16.21 -19.53
C SER A 243 4.62 15.40 -19.25
N PRO A 244 5.02 14.48 -20.14
CA PRO A 244 6.28 13.73 -19.99
C PRO A 244 7.53 14.63 -20.12
N SER A 245 7.40 15.86 -20.62
CA SER A 245 8.51 16.81 -20.79
C SER A 245 8.64 17.84 -19.66
N GLY A 246 7.74 17.84 -18.67
CA GLY A 246 7.66 18.89 -17.65
C GLY A 246 7.18 20.20 -18.27
N SER A 247 5.92 20.55 -18.03
CA SER A 247 5.40 21.84 -18.41
C SER A 247 5.98 22.93 -17.49
N ILE A 248 6.52 24.00 -18.08
CA ILE A 248 6.87 25.20 -17.33
C ILE A 248 5.56 25.97 -17.11
N LYS A 249 5.07 25.98 -15.87
CA LYS A 249 3.94 26.83 -15.46
C LYS A 249 4.45 28.22 -15.05
N LEU A 250 3.89 29.26 -15.64
CA LEU A 250 4.05 30.63 -15.14
C LEU A 250 3.18 30.77 -13.88
N THR A 251 3.81 30.78 -12.72
CA THR A 251 3.11 30.86 -11.43
C THR A 251 2.86 32.30 -11.00
N SER A 252 3.75 33.23 -11.33
CA SER A 252 3.54 34.65 -11.07
C SER A 252 4.28 35.52 -12.07
N PHE A 253 3.82 36.76 -12.21
CA PHE A 253 4.44 37.79 -13.03
C PHE A 253 4.57 39.08 -12.24
N MET A 254 5.79 39.60 -12.11
CA MET A 254 6.05 40.87 -11.44
C MET A 254 6.45 41.95 -12.46
N THR A 255 5.79 43.11 -12.40
CA THR A 255 6.24 44.32 -13.10
C THR A 255 6.73 45.34 -12.10
N VAL A 256 7.74 46.12 -12.49
CA VAL A 256 8.22 47.28 -11.74
C VAL A 256 8.03 48.51 -12.61
N ASP A 257 7.27 49.49 -12.14
CA ASP A 257 7.08 50.74 -12.88
C ASP A 257 8.30 51.67 -12.76
N GLN A 258 8.30 52.77 -13.51
CA GLN A 258 9.39 53.76 -13.51
C GLN A 258 9.60 54.45 -12.15
N ASN A 259 8.62 54.35 -11.23
CA ASN A 259 8.68 54.90 -9.88
C ASN A 259 9.13 53.87 -8.84
N GLY A 260 9.44 52.64 -9.28
CA GLY A 260 9.83 51.52 -8.40
C GLY A 260 8.66 50.77 -7.76
N ASN A 261 7.41 51.06 -8.14
CA ASN A 261 6.25 50.32 -7.62
C ASN A 261 6.21 48.93 -8.24
N LYS A 262 6.03 47.91 -7.41
CA LYS A 262 5.94 46.51 -7.81
C LYS A 262 4.49 46.10 -7.91
N THR A 263 4.08 45.53 -9.03
CA THR A 263 2.80 44.83 -9.18
C THR A 263 3.10 43.35 -9.39
N VAL A 264 2.53 42.48 -8.56
CA VAL A 264 2.65 41.03 -8.69
C VAL A 264 1.28 40.47 -9.08
N ILE A 265 1.23 39.73 -10.18
CA ILE A 265 0.07 38.93 -10.58
C ILE A 265 0.41 37.48 -10.25
N ASP A 266 -0.32 36.91 -9.30
CA ASP A 266 -0.24 35.49 -8.97
C ASP A 266 -1.26 34.71 -9.81
N TYR A 267 -0.79 33.70 -10.51
CA TYR A 267 -1.61 32.80 -11.33
C TYR A 267 -1.86 31.45 -10.65
N THR A 268 -1.34 31.26 -9.43
CA THR A 268 -1.60 30.06 -8.64
C THR A 268 -2.98 30.12 -8.01
N THR A 269 -3.60 28.94 -7.83
CA THR A 269 -4.88 28.79 -7.15
C THR A 269 -4.71 27.82 -5.99
N ASP A 270 -5.36 28.08 -4.85
CA ASP A 270 -5.26 27.16 -3.71
C ASP A 270 -6.12 25.90 -3.89
N THR A 271 -6.98 25.88 -4.91
CA THR A 271 -7.84 24.75 -5.24
C THR A 271 -7.06 23.59 -5.83
N PHE A 272 -7.45 22.37 -5.47
CA PHE A 272 -6.87 21.16 -6.02
C PHE A 272 -7.03 21.06 -7.54
N ASP A 273 -5.93 20.73 -8.22
CA ASP A 273 -5.88 20.38 -9.64
C ASP A 273 -5.11 19.06 -9.78
N PRO A 274 -5.73 17.97 -10.28
CA PRO A 274 -5.03 16.70 -10.46
C PRO A 274 -3.88 16.79 -11.47
N LYS A 275 -3.82 17.85 -12.29
CA LYS A 275 -2.75 18.10 -13.27
C LYS A 275 -1.64 19.01 -12.74
N ASP A 276 -1.67 19.36 -11.46
CA ASP A 276 -0.67 20.24 -10.85
C ASP A 276 0.10 19.51 -9.73
N PRO A 277 1.42 19.28 -9.90
CA PRO A 277 2.22 18.61 -8.88
C PRO A 277 2.35 19.40 -7.57
N SER A 278 2.08 20.71 -7.58
CA SER A 278 2.07 21.54 -6.38
C SER A 278 0.75 21.46 -5.59
N LYS A 279 -0.22 20.65 -6.03
CA LYS A 279 -1.54 20.56 -5.39
C LYS A 279 -1.76 19.21 -4.72
N GLY A 280 -2.40 19.25 -3.58
CA GLY A 280 -2.92 18.07 -2.89
C GLY A 280 -4.33 18.35 -2.39
N ARG A 281 -5.05 17.28 -2.04
CA ARG A 281 -6.28 17.41 -1.27
C ARG A 281 -6.40 16.27 -0.29
N THR A 282 -6.98 16.56 0.86
CA THR A 282 -7.24 15.57 1.88
C THR A 282 -8.63 15.77 2.47
N TRP A 283 -9.22 14.69 2.93
CA TRP A 283 -10.43 14.75 3.73
C TRP A 283 -10.42 13.62 4.77
N VAL A 284 -11.17 13.86 5.84
CA VAL A 284 -11.47 12.86 6.87
C VAL A 284 -12.97 12.80 7.06
N SER A 285 -13.49 11.62 7.37
CA SER A 285 -14.84 11.49 7.87
C SER A 285 -14.91 10.55 9.07
N TYR A 286 -15.91 10.74 9.91
CA TYR A 286 -16.29 9.79 10.94
C TYR A 286 -17.81 9.70 11.01
N THR A 287 -18.31 8.50 11.30
CA THR A 287 -19.73 8.29 11.58
C THR A 287 -19.95 8.26 13.09
N ASP A 288 -20.86 9.09 13.59
CA ASP A 288 -21.20 9.12 15.02
C ASP A 288 -22.15 7.99 15.45
N GLU A 289 -22.51 7.97 16.74
CA GLU A 289 -23.40 6.96 17.32
C GLU A 289 -24.83 7.01 16.76
N ASP A 290 -25.25 8.17 16.24
CA ASP A 290 -26.56 8.35 15.61
C ASP A 290 -26.53 7.94 14.12
N GLY A 291 -25.37 7.49 13.61
CA GLY A 291 -25.19 7.09 12.22
C GLY A 291 -24.97 8.27 11.26
N VAL A 292 -24.69 9.46 11.78
CA VAL A 292 -24.45 10.67 10.97
C VAL A 292 -22.98 10.76 10.60
N GLU A 293 -22.70 10.86 9.30
CA GLU A 293 -21.34 11.09 8.79
C GLU A 293 -20.97 12.58 8.93
N HIS A 294 -19.86 12.83 9.62
CA HIS A 294 -19.22 14.13 9.72
C HIS A 294 -17.97 14.13 8.86
N ARG A 295 -17.88 15.04 7.89
CA ARG A 295 -16.77 15.09 6.94
C ARG A 295 -16.14 16.48 6.88
N LEU A 296 -14.81 16.51 6.91
CA LEU A 296 -13.99 17.71 6.72
C LEU A 296 -12.98 17.47 5.61
N GLY A 297 -12.62 18.51 4.87
CA GLY A 297 -11.57 18.41 3.87
C GLY A 297 -10.95 19.76 3.56
N THR A 298 -9.73 19.72 3.05
CA THR A 298 -9.00 20.90 2.61
C THR A 298 -8.12 20.55 1.41
N ASP A 299 -7.89 21.55 0.58
CA ASP A 299 -6.87 21.51 -0.45
C ASP A 299 -5.53 21.99 0.14
N LEU A 300 -4.44 21.55 -0.48
CA LEU A 300 -3.06 21.76 -0.06
C LEU A 300 -2.26 22.33 -1.21
N VAL A 301 -1.35 23.26 -0.88
CA VAL A 301 -0.35 23.79 -1.81
C VAL A 301 1.03 23.42 -1.31
N PHE A 302 1.75 22.66 -2.11
CA PHE A 302 3.12 22.25 -1.86
C PHE A 302 4.11 23.20 -2.52
N ASN A 303 5.23 23.46 -1.84
CA ASN A 303 6.29 24.33 -2.33
C ASN A 303 7.65 23.61 -2.44
N ASP A 304 7.65 22.28 -2.36
CA ASP A 304 8.82 21.40 -2.39
C ASP A 304 9.85 21.74 -1.31
N SER A 305 9.38 22.22 -0.15
CA SER A 305 10.21 22.54 1.01
C SER A 305 9.95 21.58 2.17
N LYS A 306 10.74 21.72 3.23
CA LYS A 306 10.53 20.96 4.48
C LYS A 306 9.17 21.23 5.13
N ASP A 307 8.57 22.39 4.83
CA ASP A 307 7.28 22.79 5.38
C ASP A 307 6.11 22.03 4.73
N ASP A 308 6.37 21.27 3.65
CA ASP A 308 5.35 20.39 3.03
C ASP A 308 4.97 19.21 3.92
N LEU A 309 5.80 18.83 4.91
CA LEU A 309 5.46 17.81 5.89
C LEU A 309 4.54 18.39 6.95
N GLN A 310 3.26 18.03 6.90
CA GLN A 310 2.22 18.57 7.75
C GLN A 310 1.52 17.45 8.52
N LYS A 311 1.16 17.71 9.78
CA LYS A 311 0.28 16.80 10.51
C LYS A 311 -1.16 17.05 10.08
N LEU A 312 -1.94 15.98 9.95
CA LEU A 312 -3.35 16.11 9.58
C LEU A 312 -4.15 16.87 10.64
N SER A 313 -3.75 16.76 11.92
CA SER A 313 -4.34 17.52 13.03
C SER A 313 -4.19 19.03 12.94
N ASP A 314 -3.18 19.51 12.20
CA ASP A 314 -2.93 20.95 12.02
C ASP A 314 -3.81 21.52 10.89
N LEU A 315 -4.32 20.63 10.03
CA LEU A 315 -5.12 20.96 8.85
C LEU A 315 -6.62 20.83 9.11
N LEU A 316 -7.03 19.76 9.78
CA LEU A 316 -8.43 19.40 9.98
C LEU A 316 -8.71 19.20 11.46
N PHE A 317 -9.77 19.87 11.95
CA PHE A 317 -10.19 19.79 13.33
C PHE A 317 -11.73 19.78 13.43
N PHE A 318 -12.29 18.80 14.13
CA PHE A 318 -13.73 18.72 14.39
C PHE A 318 -14.09 19.57 15.61
N SER A 319 -14.94 20.57 15.42
CA SER A 319 -15.16 21.63 16.41
C SER A 319 -16.24 21.37 17.48
N GLU A 320 -16.87 20.18 17.59
CA GLU A 320 -18.05 20.02 18.48
C GLU A 320 -18.15 18.77 19.40
N ARG A 321 -18.60 19.08 20.64
CA ARG A 321 -19.53 18.43 21.61
C ARG A 321 -19.29 17.10 22.33
N ASP A 322 -18.20 16.40 22.14
CA ASP A 322 -17.88 15.24 22.98
C ASP A 322 -16.38 15.26 23.30
N THR A 323 -15.98 15.77 24.47
CA THR A 323 -14.57 16.10 24.78
C THR A 323 -13.64 14.89 24.64
N ASP A 324 -14.15 13.70 24.92
CA ASP A 324 -13.35 12.47 24.89
C ASP A 324 -13.24 11.92 23.46
N LYS A 325 -14.32 11.89 22.68
CA LYS A 325 -14.26 11.48 21.26
C LYS A 325 -13.51 12.49 20.39
N ALA A 326 -13.70 13.78 20.62
CA ALA A 326 -12.95 14.82 19.95
C ALA A 326 -11.44 14.70 20.29
N GLY A 327 -11.11 14.37 21.54
CA GLY A 327 -9.75 14.06 21.97
C GLY A 327 -9.16 12.84 21.25
N LEU A 328 -9.92 11.74 21.13
CA LEU A 328 -9.50 10.53 20.41
C LEU A 328 -9.32 10.78 18.90
N LEU A 329 -10.28 11.47 18.27
CA LEU A 329 -10.20 11.89 16.86
C LEU A 329 -8.95 12.75 16.65
N HIS A 330 -8.79 13.81 17.44
CA HIS A 330 -7.63 14.68 17.33
C HIS A 330 -6.31 13.93 17.57
N GLY A 331 -6.26 13.05 18.57
CA GLY A 331 -5.11 12.19 18.85
C GLY A 331 -4.72 11.32 17.65
N PHE A 332 -5.69 10.71 16.97
CA PHE A 332 -5.42 9.93 15.77
C PHE A 332 -5.04 10.80 14.56
N LEU A 333 -5.67 11.97 14.37
CA LEU A 333 -5.25 12.92 13.34
C LEU A 333 -3.81 13.40 13.56
N SER A 334 -3.37 13.54 14.81
CA SER A 334 -2.00 13.88 15.15
C SER A 334 -1.03 12.72 14.92
N ASN A 335 -1.52 11.51 14.64
CA ASN A 335 -0.73 10.35 14.22
C ASN A 335 -0.59 10.23 12.69
N LEU A 336 -1.33 11.06 11.95
CA LEU A 336 -1.29 11.11 10.50
C LEU A 336 -0.46 12.30 10.01
N GLN A 337 0.40 12.06 9.03
CA GLN A 337 1.20 13.08 8.38
C GLN A 337 1.01 13.05 6.86
N LEU A 338 1.06 14.21 6.22
CA LEU A 338 0.91 14.42 4.78
C LEU A 338 2.15 15.12 4.24
N TYR A 339 2.47 14.87 2.97
CA TYR A 339 3.61 15.47 2.30
C TYR A 339 3.47 15.36 0.78
N SER A 340 4.21 16.21 0.07
CA SER A 340 4.34 16.16 -1.39
C SER A 340 5.00 14.86 -1.84
N LYS A 341 4.68 14.41 -3.07
CA LYS A 341 5.27 13.17 -3.59
C LYS A 341 6.78 13.30 -3.69
N GLY A 342 7.50 12.33 -3.12
CA GLY A 342 8.96 12.31 -3.15
C GLY A 342 9.63 13.18 -2.07
N TYR A 343 8.87 13.66 -1.08
CA TYR A 343 9.39 14.40 0.07
C TYR A 343 10.58 13.70 0.77
N PHE A 344 10.54 12.37 0.89
CA PHE A 344 11.61 11.57 1.51
C PHE A 344 12.72 11.13 0.53
N HIS A 345 12.64 11.50 -0.75
CA HIS A 345 13.67 11.16 -1.71
C HIS A 345 15.02 11.80 -1.33
N ARG A 346 16.09 11.00 -1.31
CA ARG A 346 17.45 11.39 -0.88
C ARG A 346 18.12 12.51 -1.70
N PHE A 347 17.51 12.97 -2.78
CA PHE A 347 18.03 14.05 -3.61
C PHE A 347 16.99 15.18 -3.71
N PRO A 348 17.26 16.36 -3.14
CA PRO A 348 16.36 17.51 -3.31
C PRO A 348 16.28 17.85 -4.80
N LEU A 349 15.06 17.96 -5.32
CA LEU A 349 14.86 18.63 -6.59
C LEU A 349 15.39 20.07 -6.43
N PRO A 350 16.24 20.58 -7.33
CA PRO A 350 16.70 21.95 -7.24
C PRO A 350 15.49 22.89 -7.25
N PRO A 351 15.47 23.96 -6.44
CA PRO A 351 14.36 24.90 -6.40
C PRO A 351 14.08 25.44 -7.81
N ARG A 352 12.87 25.18 -8.32
CA ARG A 352 12.45 25.53 -9.69
C ARG A 352 12.05 27.01 -9.82
N SER A 353 12.77 27.93 -9.17
CA SER A 353 12.58 29.37 -9.39
C SER A 353 13.69 29.91 -10.31
N MET A 354 13.34 30.21 -11.56
CA MET A 354 14.18 31.08 -12.39
C MET A 354 13.61 32.49 -12.33
N ASN A 355 14.34 33.40 -11.70
CA ASN A 355 14.03 34.83 -11.74
C ASN A 355 14.52 35.40 -13.07
N PHE A 356 13.59 35.80 -13.93
CA PHE A 356 13.90 36.60 -15.11
C PHE A 356 13.68 38.07 -14.76
N MET A 357 14.77 38.86 -14.67
CA MET A 357 14.69 40.32 -14.73
C MET A 357 14.58 40.71 -16.20
N VAL A 358 13.51 41.43 -16.55
CA VAL A 358 13.33 42.05 -17.86
C VAL A 358 13.61 43.54 -17.73
#